data_AF-A0A1M4YTW8-F1
#
_entry.id   AF-A0A1M4YTW8-F1
#
_cell.length_a   1.000
_cell.length_b   1.000
_cell.length_c   1.000
_cell.angle_alpha   90.00
_cell.angle_beta   90.00
_cell.angle_gamma   90.00
#
_symmetry.space_group_name_H-M   'P 1'
#
loop_
_entity.id
_entity.type
_entity.pdbx_description
1 polymer ?
#
loop_
_entity_poly.entity_id
_entity_poly.type
_entity_poly.pdbx_seq_one_letter_code
_entity_poly.pdbx_strand_id
1 'polypeptide(L)'
;MKPDTTTAMRGLIAEVRNTMPFSLPAAELCAGPCRGCPKKLLEYLDQELEEWETRLDGGEKPTLGDVSKFARTCHRIYKSLAANQLVEPL
;
A
#
# COMPACT_ATOMS: atom_id res chain seq x y z
N MET A 1 -10.58 20.71 9.21
CA MET A 1 -9.91 20.23 10.44
C MET A 1 -8.86 19.22 10.00
N LYS A 2 -7.60 19.29 10.46
CA LYS A 2 -6.60 18.25 10.12
C LYS A 2 -6.97 16.96 10.86
N PRO A 3 -7.00 15.80 10.19
CA PRO A 3 -7.30 14.53 10.86
C PRO A 3 -6.19 14.19 11.87
N ASP A 4 -6.55 13.45 12.92
CA ASP A 4 -5.57 12.81 13.80
C ASP A 4 -4.82 11.68 13.06
N THR A 5 -3.75 11.17 13.66
CA THR A 5 -2.89 10.16 13.03
C THR A 5 -3.58 8.82 12.81
N THR A 6 -4.50 8.40 13.68
CA THR A 6 -5.29 7.17 13.51
C THR A 6 -6.22 7.32 12.30
N THR A 7 -6.94 8.45 12.21
CA THR A 7 -7.79 8.78 11.07
C THR A 7 -6.99 8.87 9.77
N ALA A 8 -5.81 9.50 9.81
CA ALA A 8 -4.92 9.60 8.66
C ALA A 8 -4.41 8.22 8.20
N MET A 9 -4.01 7.34 9.13
CA MET A 9 -3.55 6.00 8.81
C MET A 9 -4.68 5.16 8.18
N ARG A 10 -5.90 5.18 8.75
CA ARG A 10 -7.05 4.47 8.16
C ARG A 10 -7.41 5.00 6.79
N GLY A 11 -7.37 6.32 6.59
CA GLY A 11 -7.57 6.94 5.28
C GLY A 11 -6.55 6.46 4.25
N LEU A 12 -5.27 6.42 4.63
CA LEU A 12 -4.19 5.93 3.78
C LEU A 12 -4.36 4.44 3.43
N ILE A 13 -4.70 3.58 4.40
CA ILE A 13 -5.00 2.16 4.16
C ILE A 13 -6.15 2.00 3.16
N ALA A 14 -7.24 2.75 3.35
CA ALA A 14 -8.39 2.71 2.44
C ALA A 14 -8.03 3.19 1.03
N GLU A 15 -7.24 4.25 0.90
CA GLU A 15 -6.75 4.73 -0.39
C GLU A 15 -5.89 3.68 -1.10
N VAL A 16 -4.97 3.04 -0.38
CA VAL A 16 -4.09 2.00 -0.92
C VAL A 16 -4.89 0.78 -1.38
N ARG A 17 -5.87 0.32 -0.59
CA ARG A 17 -6.75 -0.80 -0.99
C ARG A 17 -7.56 -0.50 -2.25
N ASN A 18 -7.91 0.76 -2.50
CA ASN A 18 -8.68 1.18 -3.68
C ASN A 18 -7.82 1.48 -4.92
N THR A 19 -6.54 1.80 -4.74
CA THR A 19 -5.65 2.23 -5.84
C THR A 19 -4.71 1.13 -6.32
N MET A 20 -4.33 0.21 -5.45
CA MET A 20 -3.42 -0.88 -5.78
C MET A 20 -4.17 -2.07 -6.39
N PRO A 21 -3.59 -2.77 -7.37
CA PRO A 21 -4.25 -3.85 -8.11
C PRO A 21 -4.21 -5.21 -7.38
N PHE A 22 -4.64 -5.25 -6.11
CA PHE A 22 -4.64 -6.49 -5.30
C PHE A 22 -5.50 -7.61 -5.88
N SER A 23 -6.56 -7.26 -6.63
CA SER A 23 -7.47 -8.23 -7.25
C SER A 23 -6.98 -8.79 -8.58
N LEU A 24 -5.86 -8.30 -9.13
CA LEU A 24 -5.35 -8.83 -10.41
C LEU A 24 -4.85 -10.27 -10.23
N PRO A 25 -5.20 -11.18 -11.16
CA PRO A 25 -4.66 -12.53 -11.16
C PRO A 25 -3.13 -12.55 -11.23
N ALA A 26 -2.51 -13.54 -10.58
CA ALA A 26 -1.05 -13.69 -10.55
C ALA A 26 -0.41 -13.78 -11.95
N ALA A 27 -1.13 -14.31 -12.94
CA ALA A 27 -0.65 -14.38 -14.32
C ALA A 27 -0.52 -12.97 -14.95
N GLU A 28 -1.46 -12.08 -14.65
CA GLU A 28 -1.48 -10.71 -15.16
C GLU A 28 -0.42 -9.85 -14.46
N LEU A 29 -0.26 -10.00 -13.14
CA LEU A 29 0.79 -9.32 -12.37
C LEU A 29 2.21 -9.64 -12.87
N CYS A 30 2.40 -10.83 -13.45
CA CYS A 30 3.69 -11.31 -13.94
C CYS A 30 3.88 -11.16 -15.46
N ALA A 31 2.89 -10.65 -16.20
CA ALA A 31 2.92 -10.55 -17.66
C ALA A 31 3.77 -9.36 -18.18
N GLY A 32 4.17 -8.44 -17.30
CA GLY A 32 4.84 -7.19 -17.66
C GLY A 32 6.37 -7.25 -17.75
N PRO A 33 7.04 -6.08 -17.78
CA PRO A 33 8.49 -5.92 -17.87
C PRO A 33 9.34 -6.60 -16.78
N CYS A 34 8.72 -7.18 -15.74
CA CYS A 34 9.36 -7.90 -14.64
C CYS A 34 10.48 -7.10 -13.93
N ARG A 35 10.21 -5.81 -13.67
CA ARG A 35 11.12 -4.90 -12.96
C ARG A 35 10.80 -4.87 -11.47
N GLY A 36 11.44 -5.75 -10.71
CA GLY A 36 10.99 -6.09 -9.36
C GLY A 36 9.70 -6.91 -9.42
N CYS A 37 9.51 -7.87 -8.52
CA CYS A 37 8.37 -8.79 -8.59
C CYS A 37 7.09 -8.10 -8.07
N PRO A 38 6.12 -7.72 -8.94
CA PRO A 38 4.95 -6.95 -8.51
C PRO A 38 4.08 -7.73 -7.54
N LYS A 39 3.91 -9.03 -7.82
CA LYS A 39 3.20 -9.98 -6.94
C LYS A 39 3.75 -9.95 -5.52
N LYS A 40 5.08 -10.13 -5.35
CA LYS A 40 5.70 -10.12 -4.02
C LYS A 40 5.57 -8.78 -3.31
N LEU A 41 5.62 -7.68 -4.05
CA LEU A 41 5.44 -6.34 -3.48
C LEU A 41 4.01 -6.12 -3.00
N LEU A 42 3.01 -6.62 -3.74
CA LEU A 42 1.61 -6.59 -3.33
C LEU A 42 1.36 -7.50 -2.13
N GLU A 43 1.92 -8.71 -2.11
CA GLU A 43 1.84 -9.60 -0.95
C GLU A 43 2.43 -8.96 0.32
N TYR A 44 3.60 -8.33 0.19
CA TYR A 44 4.20 -7.56 1.29
C TYR A 44 3.31 -6.40 1.74
N LEU A 45 2.76 -5.64 0.79
CA LEU A 45 1.90 -4.50 1.12
C LEU A 45 0.59 -4.92 1.79
N ASP A 46 -0.02 -6.01 1.34
CA ASP A 46 -1.25 -6.54 1.94
C ASP A 46 -1.02 -6.96 3.39
N GLN A 47 0.11 -7.62 3.68
CA GLN A 47 0.51 -7.94 5.05
C GLN A 47 0.68 -6.66 5.90
N GLU A 48 1.35 -5.62 5.39
CA GLU A 48 1.52 -4.37 6.14
C GLU A 48 0.18 -3.66 6.39
N LEU A 49 -0.77 -3.74 5.45
CA LEU A 49 -2.13 -3.20 5.64
C LEU A 49 -2.85 -3.94 6.76
N GLU A 50 -2.85 -5.28 6.74
CA GLU A 50 -3.47 -6.12 7.77
C GLU A 50 -2.83 -5.90 9.16
N GLU A 51 -1.51 -5.78 9.22
CA GLU A 51 -0.78 -5.49 10.46
C GLU A 51 -1.18 -4.13 11.04
N TRP A 52 -1.28 -3.09 10.20
CA TRP A 52 -1.74 -1.79 10.66
C TRP A 52 -3.21 -1.80 11.07
N GLU A 53 -4.10 -2.42 10.30
CA GLU A 53 -5.52 -2.56 10.65
C GLU A 53 -5.68 -3.25 12.01
N THR A 54 -4.98 -4.35 12.24
CA THR A 54 -4.98 -5.08 13.52
C THR A 54 -4.51 -4.20 14.68
N ARG A 55 -3.42 -3.44 14.50
CA ARG A 55 -2.89 -2.51 15.53
C ARG A 55 -3.89 -1.40 15.85
N LEU A 56 -4.49 -0.80 14.81
CA LEU A 56 -5.48 0.27 14.95
C LEU A 56 -6.77 -0.23 15.61
N ASP A 57 -7.21 -1.45 15.30
CA ASP A 57 -8.37 -2.09 15.92
C ASP A 57 -8.08 -2.45 17.40
N GLY A 58 -6.83 -2.78 17.72
CA GLY A 58 -6.33 -2.94 19.09
C GLY A 58 -6.17 -1.63 19.88
N GLY A 59 -6.51 -0.47 19.28
CA GLY A 59 -6.44 0.84 19.93
C GLY A 59 -5.06 1.50 19.89
N GLU A 60 -4.10 0.94 19.14
CA GLU A 60 -2.81 1.57 18.94
C GLU A 60 -2.97 2.89 18.17
N LYS A 61 -2.26 3.92 18.62
CA LYS A 61 -2.23 5.24 17.97
C LYS A 61 -0.92 5.40 17.23
N PRO A 62 -0.92 5.42 15.87
CA PRO A 62 0.30 5.64 15.11
C PRO A 62 0.84 7.03 15.36
N THR A 63 2.16 7.18 15.28
CA THR A 63 2.80 8.49 15.25
C THR A 63 2.69 9.10 13.86
N LEU A 64 2.96 10.41 13.74
CA LEU A 64 3.09 11.05 12.42
C LEU A 64 4.25 10.44 11.60
N GLY A 65 5.29 9.97 12.28
CA GLY A 65 6.41 9.25 11.67
C GLY A 65 5.98 7.94 11.04
N ASP A 66 5.12 7.18 11.71
CA ASP A 66 4.57 5.93 11.20
C ASP A 66 3.72 6.15 9.94
N VAL A 67 2.80 7.12 9.99
CA VAL A 67 1.97 7.49 8.82
C VAL A 67 2.86 7.89 7.65
N SER A 68 3.87 8.73 7.90
CA SER A 68 4.80 9.20 6.86
C SER A 68 5.65 8.06 6.29
N LYS A 69 6.11 7.14 7.14
CA LYS A 69 6.90 5.97 6.72
C LYS A 69 6.04 5.02 5.87
N PHE A 70 4.81 4.74 6.31
CA PHE A 70 3.89 3.88 5.58
C PHE A 70 3.52 4.48 4.22
N ALA A 71 3.21 5.78 4.17
CA ALA A 71 2.95 6.48 2.91
C ALA A 71 4.12 6.39 1.93
N ARG A 72 5.36 6.54 2.40
CA ARG A 72 6.57 6.40 1.56
C ARG A 72 6.74 4.98 1.04
N THR A 73 6.46 3.96 1.87
CA THR A 73 6.46 2.56 1.43
C THR A 73 5.45 2.33 0.33
N CYS A 74 4.20 2.79 0.52
CA CYS A 74 3.13 2.69 -0.49
C CYS A 74 3.53 3.38 -1.80
N HIS A 75 4.06 4.60 -1.73
CA HIS A 75 4.51 5.36 -2.90
C HIS A 75 5.61 4.66 -3.69
N ARG A 76 6.59 4.07 -3.00
CA ARG A 76 7.67 3.30 -3.63
C ARG A 76 7.14 2.06 -4.35
N ILE A 77 6.19 1.36 -3.72
CA ILE A 77 5.56 0.18 -4.33
C ILE A 77 4.75 0.61 -5.55
N TYR A 78 3.94 1.67 -5.44
CA TYR A 78 3.16 2.21 -6.56
C TYR A 78 4.04 2.52 -7.78
N LYS A 79 5.18 3.20 -7.57
CA LYS A 79 6.16 3.45 -8.64
C LYS A 79 6.71 2.18 -9.27
N SER A 80 6.94 1.14 -8.48
CA SER A 80 7.36 -0.17 -9.00
C SER A 80 6.26 -0.80 -9.85
N LEU A 81 5.01 -0.69 -9.44
CA LEU A 81 3.87 -1.19 -10.22
C LEU A 81 3.69 -0.41 -11.53
N ALA A 82 3.82 0.92 -11.50
CA ALA A 82 3.79 1.77 -12.70
C ALA A 82 4.92 1.41 -13.69
N ALA A 83 6.12 1.13 -13.18
CA ALA A 83 7.24 0.65 -14.01
C ALA A 83 6.98 -0.72 -14.65
N ASN A 84 6.04 -1.49 -14.10
CA ASN A 84 5.54 -2.76 -14.65
C ASN A 84 4.22 -2.60 -15.43
N GLN A 85 3.76 -1.36 -15.67
CA GLN A 85 2.54 -1.04 -16.43
C GLN A 85 1.25 -1.59 -15.79
N LEU A 86 1.24 -1.78 -14.47
CA LEU A 86 0.09 -2.30 -13.72
C LEU A 86 -0.83 -1.20 -13.18
N VAL A 87 -0.33 0.03 -13.12
CA VAL A 87 -1.05 1.25 -12.70
C VAL A 87 -0.53 2.44 -13.50
N GLU A 88 -1.28 3.55 -13.50
CA GLU A 88 -0.83 4.80 -14.12
C GLU A 88 0.38 5.37 -13.36
N PRO A 89 1.32 6.06 -14.03
CA PRO A 89 2.38 6.78 -13.35
C PRO A 89 1.82 8.03 -12.62
N LEU A 90 2.33 8.30 -11.42
CA LEU A 90 2.03 9.52 -10.63
C LEU A 90 2.64 10.79 -11.23
#